data_AF-A0A3B9A8C8-F1
#
_entry.id   AF-A0A3B9A8C8-F1
#
_cell.length_a   1.000
_cell.length_b   1.000
_cell.length_c   1.000
_cell.angle_alpha   90.00
_cell.angle_beta   90.00
_cell.angle_gamma   90.00
#
_symmetry.space_group_name_H-M   'P 1'
#
loop_
_entity.id
_entity.type
_entity.pdbx_description
1 polymer ?
#
loop_
_entity_poly.entity_id
_entity_poly.type
_entity_poly.pdbx_seq_one_letter_code
_entity_poly.pdbx_strand_id
1 'polypeptide(L)'
;VASTDATAKSKVEAINASGIAGLTATADSTVQFNTATTAIAATEDDYNLTINGVAIYTNYDGTADGAISADAFVAAINANTSATGVTASYDSANTRLTLTAGDGRDIAITQDRGQATVDGLGVLEGTNNSTNTTVAGFASGAAAETNTYGGSIRLVAAEQITIGGTAARIGFSATSLALGNSALDTATVSTVANSETTITRVDAALTSISNLRSEFGAIQNRFESVIANLEATSENLTASRSRIQDADFAAETANLTRAQILQQAGITILAQANAQPQNVLALLQ
;
A
#
# COMPACT_ATOMS: atom_id res chain seq x y z
N VAL A 1 -17.51 1.76 12.73
CA VAL A 1 -18.28 1.05 13.77
C VAL A 1 -17.41 -0.08 14.31
N ALA A 2 -16.85 0.10 15.49
CA ALA A 2 -16.23 -0.95 16.30
C ALA A 2 -16.50 -0.61 17.77
N SER A 3 -16.84 -1.59 18.60
CA SER A 3 -16.93 -1.41 20.06
C SER A 3 -15.52 -1.29 20.64
N THR A 4 -15.35 -0.64 21.79
CA THR A 4 -14.07 -0.66 22.53
C THR A 4 -13.61 -2.08 22.82
N ASP A 5 -14.57 -2.98 23.08
CA ASP A 5 -14.37 -4.37 23.49
C ASP A 5 -14.23 -5.33 22.30
N ALA A 6 -14.19 -4.80 21.07
CA ALA A 6 -14.03 -5.62 19.88
C ALA A 6 -12.56 -6.03 19.71
N THR A 7 -12.31 -7.29 19.34
CA THR A 7 -10.95 -7.83 19.10
C THR A 7 -10.25 -7.08 17.96
N ALA A 8 -8.92 -7.12 17.92
CA ALA A 8 -8.17 -6.48 16.83
C ALA A 8 -8.58 -7.03 15.45
N LYS A 9 -8.85 -8.33 15.34
CA LYS A 9 -9.44 -8.99 14.17
C LYS A 9 -10.69 -8.28 13.66
N SER A 10 -11.70 -8.14 14.51
CA SER A 10 -12.99 -7.55 14.11
C SER A 10 -12.86 -6.08 13.70
N LYS A 11 -11.95 -5.34 14.36
CA LYS A 11 -11.62 -3.95 14.01
C LYS A 11 -10.97 -3.88 12.63
N VAL A 12 -10.01 -4.76 12.33
CA VAL A 12 -9.36 -4.83 11.01
C VAL A 12 -10.32 -5.25 9.91
N GLU A 13 -11.16 -6.24 10.16
CA GLU A 13 -12.21 -6.67 9.23
C GLU A 13 -13.14 -5.50 8.88
N ALA A 14 -13.57 -4.72 9.88
CA ALA A 14 -14.40 -3.53 9.66
C ALA A 14 -13.68 -2.43 8.86
N ILE A 15 -12.38 -2.21 9.10
CA ILE A 15 -11.57 -1.22 8.36
C ILE A 15 -11.44 -1.65 6.90
N ASN A 16 -11.03 -2.90 6.65
CA ASN A 16 -10.85 -3.42 5.30
C ASN A 16 -12.19 -3.49 4.53
N ALA A 17 -13.29 -3.85 5.19
CA ALA A 17 -14.63 -3.85 4.59
C ALA A 17 -15.13 -2.45 4.21
N SER A 18 -14.54 -1.39 4.77
CA SER A 18 -14.88 0.00 4.39
C SER A 18 -14.35 0.38 3.00
N GLY A 19 -13.45 -0.43 2.41
CA GLY A 19 -13.03 -0.28 1.01
C GLY A 19 -12.28 1.02 0.71
N ILE A 20 -11.59 1.60 1.70
CA ILE A 20 -10.82 2.82 1.52
C ILE A 20 -9.62 2.52 0.61
N ALA A 21 -9.59 3.12 -0.57
CA ALA A 21 -8.53 2.90 -1.54
C ALA A 21 -7.16 3.27 -0.96
N GLY A 22 -6.19 2.35 -1.09
CA GLY A 22 -4.83 2.57 -0.59
C GLY A 22 -4.66 2.43 0.93
N LEU A 23 -5.68 2.00 1.67
CA LEU A 23 -5.59 1.65 3.09
C LEU A 23 -5.77 0.14 3.29
N THR A 24 -4.78 -0.48 3.91
CA THR A 24 -4.82 -1.89 4.32
C THR A 24 -4.58 -1.99 5.81
N ALA A 25 -5.43 -2.75 6.51
CA ALA A 25 -5.26 -3.06 7.92
C ALA A 25 -4.93 -4.55 8.11
N THR A 26 -3.98 -4.83 9.00
CA THR A 26 -3.62 -6.19 9.44
C THR A 26 -3.63 -6.24 10.96
N ALA A 27 -3.93 -7.40 11.54
CA ALA A 27 -3.84 -7.61 12.97
C ALA A 27 -3.14 -8.92 13.28
N ASP A 28 -2.48 -8.95 14.43
CA ASP A 28 -1.84 -10.13 15.01
C ASP A 28 -2.02 -10.06 16.53
N SER A 29 -1.95 -11.19 17.21
CA SER A 29 -1.97 -11.24 18.68
C SER A 29 -0.90 -12.21 19.13
N THR A 30 0.03 -11.74 19.96
CA THR A 30 1.18 -12.54 20.37
C THR A 30 1.48 -12.34 21.84
N VAL A 31 1.28 -13.37 22.64
CA VAL A 31 1.61 -13.39 24.06
C VAL A 31 2.78 -14.34 24.33
N GLN A 32 3.72 -13.92 25.19
CA GLN A 32 4.92 -14.68 25.53
C GLN A 32 4.97 -14.91 27.04
N PHE A 33 5.33 -16.12 27.44
CA PHE A 33 5.51 -16.52 28.84
C PHE A 33 6.93 -17.04 29.04
N ASN A 34 7.59 -16.53 30.07
CA ASN A 34 8.87 -17.08 30.51
C ASN A 34 8.55 -18.26 31.41
N THR A 35 8.80 -19.46 30.91
CA THR A 35 8.59 -20.69 31.67
C THR A 35 9.89 -21.00 32.40
N ALA A 36 10.10 -20.41 33.58
CA ALA A 36 11.28 -20.67 34.41
C ALA A 36 11.47 -22.17 34.76
N THR A 37 10.39 -22.94 34.66
CA THR A 37 10.37 -24.41 34.70
C THR A 37 9.58 -24.91 33.50
N THR A 38 10.16 -25.89 32.80
CA THR A 38 9.64 -26.51 31.56
C THR A 38 8.46 -27.45 31.79
N ALA A 39 7.78 -27.25 32.91
CA ALA A 39 6.78 -28.10 33.50
C ALA A 39 5.72 -27.21 34.12
N ILE A 40 4.48 -27.31 33.63
CA ILE A 40 3.35 -26.99 34.50
C ILE A 40 3.43 -28.05 35.59
N ALA A 41 3.82 -27.64 36.79
CA ALA A 41 3.86 -28.51 37.94
C ALA A 41 2.40 -28.82 38.30
N ALA A 42 1.77 -29.75 37.59
CA ALA A 42 0.60 -30.43 38.10
C ALA A 42 1.10 -31.35 39.22
N THR A 43 1.59 -30.79 40.32
CA THR A 43 1.96 -31.58 41.50
C THR A 43 0.74 -32.14 42.22
N GLU A 44 -0.46 -31.81 41.75
CA GLU A 44 -1.75 -32.25 42.27
C GLU A 44 -2.75 -32.49 41.12
N ASP A 45 -3.83 -33.17 41.46
CA ASP A 45 -4.93 -33.57 40.57
C ASP A 45 -5.74 -32.34 40.11
N ASP A 46 -6.30 -32.37 38.90
CA ASP A 46 -7.26 -31.41 38.34
C ASP A 46 -6.74 -30.12 37.65
N TYR A 47 -5.57 -30.14 37.01
CA TYR A 47 -5.18 -29.00 36.14
C TYR A 47 -6.09 -28.88 34.92
N ASN A 48 -6.74 -27.71 34.74
CA ASN A 48 -7.54 -27.40 33.57
C ASN A 48 -6.96 -26.18 32.82
N LEU A 49 -6.90 -26.29 31.50
CA LEU A 49 -6.52 -25.19 30.62
C LEU A 49 -7.59 -25.03 29.55
N THR A 50 -8.11 -23.81 29.42
CA THR A 50 -8.91 -23.44 28.26
C THR A 50 -8.29 -22.27 27.52
N ILE A 51 -8.30 -22.32 26.19
CA ILE A 51 -7.87 -21.23 25.31
C ILE A 51 -9.04 -20.87 24.41
N ASN A 52 -9.43 -19.60 24.41
CA ASN A 52 -10.58 -19.09 23.65
C ASN A 52 -11.85 -19.94 23.87
N GLY A 53 -12.05 -20.43 25.10
CA GLY A 53 -13.18 -21.27 25.50
C GLY A 53 -13.08 -22.76 25.12
N VAL A 54 -12.00 -23.17 24.44
CA VAL A 54 -11.74 -24.58 24.10
C VAL A 54 -10.87 -25.20 25.17
N ALA A 55 -11.29 -26.33 25.72
CA ALA A 55 -10.48 -27.08 26.67
C ALA A 55 -9.29 -27.76 25.97
N ILE A 56 -8.08 -27.48 26.46
CA ILE A 56 -6.82 -28.06 26.00
C ILE A 56 -6.38 -29.17 26.96
N TYR A 57 -6.49 -28.91 28.26
CA TYR A 57 -6.31 -29.88 29.33
C TYR A 57 -7.57 -29.88 30.19
N THR A 58 -8.03 -31.08 30.52
CA THR A 58 -9.18 -31.30 31.41
C THR A 58 -8.78 -32.26 32.51
N ASN A 59 -8.87 -31.80 33.75
CA ASN A 59 -8.51 -32.55 34.95
C ASN A 59 -7.17 -33.30 34.83
N TYR A 60 -6.14 -32.63 34.29
CA TYR A 60 -4.83 -33.25 34.13
C TYR A 60 -4.22 -33.48 35.50
N ASP A 61 -3.91 -34.74 35.80
CA ASP A 61 -3.33 -35.18 37.06
C ASP A 61 -1.83 -35.37 36.86
N GLY A 62 -1.02 -34.39 37.27
CA GLY A 62 0.43 -34.54 37.13
C GLY A 62 1.09 -35.34 38.25
N THR A 63 0.34 -35.82 39.25
CA THR A 63 0.80 -36.85 40.18
C THR A 63 0.84 -38.21 39.48
N ALA A 64 -0.22 -38.55 38.74
CA ALA A 64 -0.33 -39.79 38.00
C ALA A 64 0.36 -39.74 36.63
N ASP A 65 0.19 -38.65 35.88
CA ASP A 65 0.66 -38.51 34.49
C ASP A 65 2.02 -37.78 34.38
N GLY A 66 2.50 -37.19 35.49
CA GLY A 66 3.75 -36.44 35.54
C GLY A 66 3.63 -35.00 34.99
N ALA A 67 4.72 -34.25 35.05
CA ALA A 67 4.76 -32.88 34.56
C ALA A 67 4.55 -32.77 33.03
N ILE A 68 3.78 -31.77 32.59
CA ILE A 68 3.59 -31.48 31.16
C ILE A 68 4.84 -30.79 30.62
N SER A 69 5.57 -31.44 29.71
CA SER A 69 6.71 -30.82 29.03
C SER A 69 6.27 -29.67 28.11
N ALA A 70 7.15 -28.70 27.86
CA ALA A 70 6.85 -27.61 26.93
C ALA A 70 6.46 -28.10 25.52
N ASP A 71 7.09 -29.17 25.02
CA ASP A 71 6.76 -29.77 23.73
C ASP A 71 5.35 -30.39 23.74
N ALA A 72 4.99 -31.11 24.81
CA ALA A 72 3.64 -31.67 24.98
C ALA A 72 2.58 -30.56 25.09
N PHE A 73 2.91 -29.48 25.80
CA PHE A 73 2.06 -28.30 25.93
C PHE A 73 1.81 -27.64 24.57
N VAL A 74 2.87 -27.38 23.81
CA VAL A 74 2.81 -26.81 22.46
C VAL A 74 2.01 -27.73 21.52
N ALA A 75 2.25 -29.04 21.57
CA ALA A 75 1.52 -30.00 20.75
C ALA A 75 0.01 -30.02 21.06
N ALA A 76 -0.37 -29.99 22.34
CA ALA A 76 -1.78 -29.97 22.75
C ALA A 76 -2.51 -28.71 22.28
N ILE A 77 -1.87 -27.53 22.37
CA ILE A 77 -2.44 -26.28 21.83
C ILE A 77 -2.55 -26.37 20.31
N ASN A 78 -1.47 -26.77 19.63
CA ASN A 78 -1.44 -26.81 18.17
C ASN A 78 -2.43 -27.83 17.57
N ALA A 79 -2.70 -28.93 18.26
CA ALA A 79 -3.74 -29.88 17.88
C ALA A 79 -5.16 -29.27 17.87
N ASN A 80 -5.38 -28.20 18.65
CA ASN A 80 -6.65 -27.50 18.77
C ASN A 80 -6.69 -26.16 17.98
N THR A 81 -5.68 -25.86 17.16
CA THR A 81 -5.56 -24.59 16.40
C THR A 81 -6.82 -24.25 15.59
N SER A 82 -7.45 -25.25 14.96
CA SER A 82 -8.65 -25.01 14.14
C SER A 82 -9.84 -24.52 14.96
N ALA A 83 -9.92 -24.87 16.25
CA ALA A 83 -10.99 -24.44 17.14
C ALA A 83 -10.63 -23.14 17.89
N THR A 84 -9.40 -23.03 18.38
CA THR A 84 -8.93 -21.86 19.16
C THR A 84 -8.58 -20.66 18.27
N GLY A 85 -8.05 -20.92 17.07
CA GLY A 85 -7.35 -19.94 16.23
C GLY A 85 -5.98 -19.53 16.76
N VAL A 86 -5.41 -20.30 17.69
CA VAL A 86 -4.14 -19.98 18.37
C VAL A 86 -3.14 -21.09 18.13
N THR A 87 -1.93 -20.72 17.71
CA THR A 87 -0.77 -21.60 17.62
C THR A 87 0.20 -21.33 18.76
N ALA A 88 0.94 -22.34 19.19
CA ALA A 88 2.00 -22.23 20.19
C ALA A 88 3.37 -22.63 19.61
N SER A 89 4.43 -22.04 20.16
CA SER A 89 5.82 -22.41 19.90
C SER A 89 6.63 -22.27 21.18
N TYR A 90 7.65 -23.10 21.35
CA TYR A 90 8.57 -23.04 22.49
C TYR A 90 10.01 -22.85 22.01
N ASP A 91 10.66 -21.80 22.54
CA ASP A 91 12.05 -21.48 22.30
C ASP A 91 12.86 -21.95 23.52
N SER A 92 13.47 -23.13 23.39
CA SER A 92 14.24 -23.76 24.46
C SER A 92 15.51 -22.99 24.83
N ALA A 93 16.05 -22.15 23.94
CA ALA A 93 17.25 -21.37 24.22
C ALA A 93 16.96 -20.20 25.17
N ASN A 94 15.73 -19.68 25.12
CA ASN A 94 15.28 -18.54 25.94
C ASN A 94 14.18 -18.91 26.95
N THR A 95 13.88 -20.21 27.12
CA THR A 95 12.82 -20.74 27.99
C THR A 95 11.47 -20.04 27.80
N ARG A 96 11.10 -19.85 26.54
CA ARG A 96 10.02 -18.95 26.15
C ARG A 96 8.92 -19.65 25.38
N LEU A 97 7.72 -19.65 25.94
CA LEU A 97 6.51 -20.11 25.28
C LEU A 97 5.82 -18.92 24.61
N THR A 98 5.54 -19.02 23.31
CA THR A 98 4.85 -18.00 22.53
C THR A 98 3.52 -18.56 22.03
N LEU A 99 2.42 -17.87 22.30
CA LEU A 99 1.12 -18.13 21.69
C LEU A 99 0.81 -17.01 20.70
N THR A 100 0.37 -17.38 19.50
CA THR A 100 0.11 -16.47 18.40
C THR A 100 -1.26 -16.75 17.79
N ALA A 101 -2.05 -15.70 17.61
CA ALA A 101 -3.25 -15.72 16.78
C ALA A 101 -3.01 -14.80 15.57
N GLY A 102 -2.69 -15.41 14.42
CA GLY A 102 -2.24 -14.69 13.22
C GLY A 102 -3.34 -13.85 12.55
N ASP A 103 -4.61 -14.04 12.93
CA ASP A 103 -5.72 -13.22 12.45
C ASP A 103 -6.05 -12.04 13.38
N GLY A 104 -5.31 -11.89 14.49
CA GLY A 104 -5.46 -10.80 15.45
C GLY A 104 -6.66 -10.94 16.39
N ARG A 105 -7.25 -12.13 16.53
CA ARG A 105 -8.23 -12.37 17.60
C ARG A 105 -7.53 -12.32 18.95
N ASP A 106 -8.27 -11.93 19.98
CA ASP A 106 -7.76 -11.97 21.34
C ASP A 106 -7.44 -13.41 21.74
N ILE A 107 -6.43 -13.58 22.59
CA ILE A 107 -6.05 -14.86 23.19
C ILE A 107 -6.53 -14.85 24.64
N ALA A 108 -7.69 -15.45 24.90
CA ALA A 108 -8.21 -15.66 26.24
C ALA A 108 -7.68 -16.99 26.79
N ILE A 109 -6.96 -16.95 27.90
CA ILE A 109 -6.39 -18.14 28.55
C ILE A 109 -7.02 -18.24 29.93
N THR A 110 -7.69 -19.35 30.21
CA THR A 110 -8.15 -19.69 31.55
C THR A 110 -7.35 -20.86 32.08
N GLN A 111 -6.78 -20.69 33.27
CA GLN A 111 -6.12 -21.76 34.00
C GLN A 111 -6.89 -22.03 35.27
N ASP A 112 -7.20 -23.30 35.53
CA ASP A 112 -7.57 -23.80 36.84
C ASP A 112 -6.46 -24.72 37.31
N ARG A 113 -5.89 -24.43 38.47
CA ARG A 113 -4.74 -25.12 39.06
C ARG A 113 -5.15 -25.96 40.27
N GLY A 114 -6.45 -26.03 40.59
CA GLY A 114 -6.97 -26.75 41.76
C GLY A 114 -6.70 -26.04 43.09
N GLN A 115 -5.50 -25.50 43.30
CA GLN A 115 -5.13 -24.72 44.49
C GLN A 115 -4.18 -23.54 44.20
N ALA A 116 -4.22 -22.57 45.11
CA ALA A 116 -3.50 -21.29 45.08
C ALA A 116 -1.97 -21.40 44.90
N THR A 117 -1.34 -22.43 45.45
CA THR A 117 0.12 -22.51 45.66
C THR A 117 0.90 -23.15 44.51
N VAL A 118 0.25 -23.51 43.40
CA VAL A 118 0.86 -24.23 42.28
C VAL A 118 1.24 -23.28 41.12
N ASP A 119 2.45 -23.46 40.58
CA ASP A 119 2.96 -22.67 39.45
C ASP A 119 2.35 -23.15 38.10
N GLY A 120 1.47 -22.33 37.53
CA GLY A 120 0.92 -22.48 36.18
C GLY A 120 1.77 -21.76 35.12
N LEU A 121 1.13 -21.07 34.16
CA LEU A 121 1.85 -20.14 33.27
C LEU A 121 2.23 -18.87 34.07
N GLY A 122 3.30 -18.95 34.88
CA GLY A 122 3.52 -18.06 36.03
C GLY A 122 4.04 -16.65 35.73
N VAL A 123 4.76 -16.39 34.63
CA VAL A 123 5.30 -15.04 34.37
C VAL A 123 5.20 -14.70 32.88
N LEU A 124 4.59 -13.55 32.58
CA LEU A 124 4.60 -12.98 31.23
C LEU A 124 6.01 -12.50 30.89
N GLU A 125 6.55 -12.91 29.74
CA GLU A 125 7.83 -12.39 29.27
C GLU A 125 7.61 -11.14 28.42
N GLY A 126 8.13 -10.00 28.90
CA GLY A 126 8.00 -8.73 28.20
C GLY A 126 6.57 -8.20 28.18
N THR A 127 6.26 -7.38 27.18
CA THR A 127 4.92 -6.88 26.91
C THR A 127 4.26 -7.72 25.81
N ASN A 128 2.97 -8.07 25.97
CA ASN A 128 2.15 -8.66 24.90
C ASN A 128 2.02 -7.64 23.77
N ASN A 129 2.91 -7.69 22.78
CA ASN A 129 3.08 -6.64 21.78
C ASN A 129 3.48 -5.28 22.42
N SER A 130 4.30 -4.48 21.73
CA SER A 130 5.00 -3.30 22.27
C SER A 130 4.08 -2.22 22.89
N THR A 131 2.77 -2.33 22.73
CA THR A 131 1.76 -1.36 23.17
C THR A 131 0.78 -1.85 24.25
N ASN A 132 0.73 -3.15 24.60
CA ASN A 132 -0.22 -3.66 25.60
C ASN A 132 0.43 -3.74 27.00
N THR A 133 0.73 -2.58 27.56
CA THR A 133 1.50 -2.41 28.81
C THR A 133 0.70 -2.71 30.10
N THR A 134 -0.45 -3.38 30.04
CA THR A 134 -1.37 -3.50 31.20
C THR A 134 -1.91 -4.90 31.48
N VAL A 135 -1.60 -5.93 30.70
CA VAL A 135 -2.07 -7.30 31.02
C VAL A 135 -1.06 -7.98 31.93
N ALA A 136 -1.43 -8.17 33.20
CA ALA A 136 -0.64 -8.95 34.15
C ALA A 136 -0.55 -10.43 33.69
N GLY A 137 0.54 -11.10 34.04
CA GLY A 137 0.59 -12.56 33.98
C GLY A 137 -0.39 -13.19 34.97
N PHE A 138 -0.42 -14.53 35.04
CA PHE A 138 -1.23 -15.21 36.03
C PHE A 138 -0.69 -14.96 37.44
N ALA A 139 -1.54 -14.54 38.37
CA ALA A 139 -1.15 -14.30 39.75
C ALA A 139 -0.85 -15.64 40.45
N SER A 140 0.28 -15.71 41.18
CA SER A 140 0.49 -16.79 42.15
C SER A 140 -0.59 -16.69 43.23
N GLY A 141 -1.13 -17.81 43.67
CA GLY A 141 -2.18 -17.81 44.70
C GLY A 141 -3.62 -17.95 44.18
N ALA A 142 -3.89 -17.80 42.88
CA ALA A 142 -5.24 -18.02 42.36
C ALA A 142 -5.51 -19.51 42.08
N ALA A 143 -6.70 -20.02 42.38
CA ALA A 143 -7.09 -21.39 41.98
C ALA A 143 -7.48 -21.40 40.50
N ALA A 144 -8.37 -20.50 40.10
CA ALA A 144 -8.78 -20.30 38.71
C ALA A 144 -8.65 -18.83 38.31
N GLU A 145 -8.08 -18.58 37.13
CA GLU A 145 -7.86 -17.23 36.59
C GLU A 145 -8.00 -17.22 35.07
N THR A 146 -8.61 -16.16 34.54
CA THR A 146 -8.74 -15.92 33.11
C THR A 146 -8.06 -14.60 32.75
N ASN A 147 -7.06 -14.65 31.88
CA ASN A 147 -6.42 -13.47 31.31
C ASN A 147 -6.68 -13.41 29.80
N THR A 148 -7.09 -12.23 29.31
CA THR A 148 -7.35 -12.00 27.88
C THR A 148 -6.31 -11.06 27.30
N TYR A 149 -5.59 -11.55 26.31
CA TYR A 149 -4.49 -10.87 25.64
C TYR A 149 -4.99 -10.33 24.30
N GLY A 150 -5.21 -9.01 24.24
CA GLY A 150 -5.66 -8.32 23.03
C GLY A 150 -4.56 -8.16 21.96
N GLY A 151 -4.97 -8.03 20.71
CA GLY A 151 -4.09 -7.93 19.54
C GLY A 151 -3.59 -6.53 19.15
N SER A 152 -2.57 -6.51 18.29
CA SER A 152 -2.11 -5.35 17.53
C SER A 152 -3.01 -5.06 16.35
N ILE A 153 -3.12 -3.78 15.99
CA ILE A 153 -3.59 -3.36 14.67
C ILE A 153 -2.46 -2.60 13.99
N ARG A 154 -2.13 -2.99 12.76
CA ARG A 154 -1.20 -2.29 11.88
C ARG A 154 -1.96 -1.76 10.68
N LEU A 155 -1.86 -0.46 10.45
CA LEU A 155 -2.40 0.22 9.27
C LEU A 155 -1.27 0.54 8.31
N VAL A 156 -1.49 0.26 7.04
CA VAL A 156 -0.61 0.60 5.93
C VAL A 156 -1.40 1.49 4.98
N ALA A 157 -0.90 2.69 4.73
CA ALA A 157 -1.52 3.64 3.81
C ALA A 157 -0.47 4.43 3.04
N ALA A 158 -0.85 4.90 1.84
CA ALA A 158 -0.03 5.80 1.02
C ALA A 158 -0.11 7.28 1.47
N GLU A 159 -1.17 7.63 2.19
CA GLU A 159 -1.45 8.99 2.66
C GLU A 159 -1.67 9.00 4.18
N GLN A 160 -1.64 10.22 4.77
CA GLN A 160 -1.96 10.40 6.18
C GLN A 160 -3.37 9.87 6.49
N ILE A 161 -3.49 9.11 7.58
CA ILE A 161 -4.79 8.59 8.02
C ILE A 161 -5.37 9.57 9.04
N THR A 162 -6.57 10.09 8.74
CA THR A 162 -7.37 10.84 9.71
C THR A 162 -8.51 9.96 10.20
N ILE A 163 -8.56 9.74 11.51
CA ILE A 163 -9.60 8.96 12.17
C ILE A 163 -10.71 9.91 12.63
N GLY A 164 -11.87 9.79 11.99
CA GLY A 164 -13.09 10.46 12.46
C GLY A 164 -13.67 9.80 13.72
N GLY A 165 -14.27 10.60 14.59
CA GLY A 165 -14.88 10.12 15.85
C GLY A 165 -13.86 9.77 16.93
N THR A 166 -14.18 8.80 17.78
CA THR A 166 -13.34 8.42 18.94
C THR A 166 -12.30 7.37 18.54
N ALA A 167 -11.02 7.78 18.40
CA ALA A 167 -9.92 6.90 17.99
C ALA A 167 -9.74 5.64 18.86
N ALA A 168 -10.01 5.73 20.17
CA ALA A 168 -9.91 4.61 21.09
C ALA A 168 -10.81 3.42 20.69
N ARG A 169 -11.91 3.66 19.96
CA ARG A 169 -12.81 2.60 19.47
C ARG A 169 -12.16 1.65 18.47
N ILE A 170 -11.10 2.09 17.80
CA ILE A 170 -10.31 1.27 16.86
C ILE A 170 -8.90 0.99 17.39
N GLY A 171 -8.65 1.20 18.69
CA GLY A 171 -7.37 0.87 19.32
C GLY A 171 -6.24 1.89 19.13
N PHE A 172 -6.56 3.12 18.69
CA PHE A 172 -5.57 4.19 18.52
C PHE A 172 -5.78 5.31 19.54
N SER A 173 -4.69 5.89 20.03
CA SER A 173 -4.73 7.05 20.94
C SER A 173 -4.78 8.39 20.18
N ALA A 174 -4.26 8.43 18.96
CA ALA A 174 -4.24 9.62 18.11
C ALA A 174 -5.36 9.57 17.05
N THR A 175 -5.91 10.74 16.71
CA THR A 175 -6.89 10.91 15.63
C THR A 175 -6.24 11.22 14.28
N SER A 176 -4.96 11.58 14.27
CA SER A 176 -4.16 11.74 13.07
C SER A 176 -2.95 10.82 13.16
N LEU A 177 -2.84 9.89 12.22
CA LEU A 177 -1.69 9.02 12.08
C LEU A 177 -0.89 9.54 10.88
N ALA A 178 0.20 10.25 11.18
CA ALA A 178 1.13 10.70 10.17
C ALA A 178 1.69 9.49 9.41
N LEU A 179 2.01 9.69 8.13
CA LEU A 179 2.83 8.75 7.40
C LEU A 179 4.12 8.53 8.18
N GLY A 180 4.52 7.27 8.37
CA GLY A 180 5.74 6.96 9.12
C GLY A 180 6.93 7.67 8.50
N ASN A 181 7.38 8.77 9.13
CA ASN A 181 8.47 9.61 8.63
C ASN A 181 9.86 8.97 8.80
N SER A 182 9.92 7.68 9.11
CA SER A 182 11.16 6.93 9.10
C SER A 182 11.54 6.69 7.63
N ALA A 183 12.51 7.46 7.16
CA ALA A 183 13.12 7.24 5.85
C ALA A 183 13.54 5.76 5.70
N LEU A 184 13.48 5.25 4.47
CA LEU A 184 14.04 3.94 4.11
C LEU A 184 15.49 3.79 4.58
N ASP A 185 16.23 4.90 4.63
CA ASP A 185 17.61 4.99 5.14
C ASP A 185 17.78 4.46 6.57
N THR A 186 16.74 4.61 7.41
CA THR A 186 16.74 4.13 8.81
C THR A 186 16.13 2.74 8.97
N ALA A 187 15.68 2.12 7.87
CA ALA A 187 15.06 0.80 7.91
C ALA A 187 16.14 -0.28 8.13
N THR A 188 15.84 -1.26 8.99
CA THR A 188 16.74 -2.39 9.27
C THR A 188 16.03 -3.70 9.00
N VAL A 189 16.80 -4.75 8.73
CA VAL A 189 16.29 -6.12 8.49
C VAL A 189 16.84 -7.13 9.50
N SER A 190 17.39 -6.63 10.62
CA SER A 190 18.05 -7.46 11.63
C SER A 190 17.09 -8.37 12.41
N THR A 191 15.78 -8.10 12.34
CA THR A 191 14.73 -8.91 12.96
C THR A 191 13.62 -9.19 11.93
N VAL A 192 12.80 -10.22 12.17
CA VAL A 192 11.64 -10.54 11.33
C VAL A 192 10.66 -9.36 11.31
N ALA A 193 10.36 -8.78 12.48
CA ALA A 193 9.45 -7.63 12.59
C ALA A 193 9.97 -6.40 11.83
N ASN A 194 11.28 -6.11 11.91
CA ASN A 194 11.87 -4.99 11.16
C ASN A 194 11.88 -5.28 9.65
N SER A 195 12.05 -6.55 9.25
CA SER A 195 11.99 -6.98 7.85
C SER A 195 10.60 -6.80 7.26
N GLU A 196 9.55 -7.24 7.96
CA GLU A 196 8.16 -7.02 7.52
C GLU A 196 7.82 -5.53 7.39
N THR A 197 8.23 -4.73 8.38
CA THR A 197 8.06 -3.28 8.33
C THR A 197 8.80 -2.67 7.14
N THR A 198 10.02 -3.12 6.87
CA THR A 198 10.82 -2.63 5.74
C THR A 198 10.20 -2.99 4.39
N ILE A 199 9.67 -4.21 4.23
CA ILE A 199 8.96 -4.64 3.02
C ILE A 199 7.77 -3.71 2.74
N THR A 200 6.94 -3.44 3.75
CA THR A 200 5.78 -2.54 3.58
C THR A 200 6.18 -1.12 3.21
N ARG A 201 7.30 -0.61 3.75
CA ARG A 201 7.84 0.70 3.40
C ARG A 201 8.35 0.76 1.96
N VAL A 202 9.06 -0.28 1.52
CA VAL A 202 9.56 -0.39 0.14
C VAL A 202 8.39 -0.47 -0.84
N ASP A 203 7.36 -1.26 -0.54
CA ASP A 203 6.18 -1.39 -1.38
C ASP A 203 5.42 -0.06 -1.55
N ALA A 204 5.27 0.70 -0.46
CA ALA A 204 4.70 2.04 -0.50
C ALA A 204 5.55 3.01 -1.36
N ALA A 205 6.88 2.96 -1.23
CA ALA A 205 7.79 3.76 -2.06
C ALA A 205 7.72 3.39 -3.54
N LEU A 206 7.67 2.09 -3.87
CA LEU A 206 7.51 1.60 -5.25
C LEU A 206 6.18 2.01 -5.85
N THR A 207 5.11 1.97 -5.07
CA THR A 207 3.79 2.45 -5.49
C THR A 207 3.82 3.94 -5.82
N SER A 208 4.46 4.76 -4.99
CA SER A 208 4.65 6.20 -5.25
C SER A 208 5.42 6.45 -6.54
N ILE A 209 6.55 5.75 -6.76
CA ILE A 209 7.32 5.85 -8.01
C ILE A 209 6.49 5.43 -9.22
N SER A 210 5.69 4.36 -9.08
CA SER A 210 4.85 3.85 -10.16
C SER A 210 3.75 4.85 -10.53
N ASN A 211 3.15 5.52 -9.55
CA ASN A 211 2.18 6.59 -9.77
C ASN A 211 2.82 7.78 -10.51
N LEU A 212 4.00 8.24 -10.08
CA LEU A 212 4.72 9.31 -10.79
C LEU A 212 5.04 8.92 -12.24
N ARG A 213 5.47 7.67 -12.48
CA ARG A 213 5.74 7.18 -13.84
C ARG A 213 4.47 7.14 -14.70
N SER A 214 3.34 6.76 -14.11
CA SER A 214 2.04 6.79 -14.77
C SER A 214 1.65 8.22 -15.16
N GLU A 215 1.80 9.17 -14.24
CA GLU A 215 1.53 10.58 -14.49
C GLU A 215 2.43 11.16 -15.59
N PHE A 216 3.74 10.88 -15.54
CA PHE A 216 4.64 11.30 -16.61
C PHE A 216 4.31 10.64 -17.95
N GLY A 217 3.88 9.39 -17.97
CA GLY A 217 3.38 8.73 -19.18
C GLY A 217 2.14 9.41 -19.74
N ALA A 218 1.19 9.80 -18.89
CA ALA A 218 0.00 10.55 -19.30
C ALA A 218 0.38 11.94 -19.88
N ILE A 219 1.32 12.64 -19.24
CA ILE A 219 1.82 13.93 -19.72
C ILE A 219 2.52 13.76 -21.08
N GLN A 220 3.34 12.72 -21.27
CA GLN A 220 4.01 12.44 -22.54
C GLN A 220 2.99 12.21 -23.66
N ASN A 221 1.97 11.39 -23.44
CA ASN A 221 0.88 11.18 -24.41
C ASN A 221 0.19 12.50 -24.77
N ARG A 222 -0.04 13.37 -23.78
CA ARG A 222 -0.64 14.69 -24.02
C ARG A 222 0.28 15.57 -24.87
N PHE A 223 1.58 15.57 -24.61
CA PHE A 223 2.54 16.33 -25.43
C PHE A 223 2.59 15.83 -26.86
N GLU A 224 2.59 14.51 -27.08
CA GLU A 224 2.60 13.94 -28.43
C GLU A 224 1.34 14.32 -29.23
N SER A 225 0.17 14.28 -28.58
CA SER A 225 -1.08 14.74 -29.21
C SER A 225 -1.08 16.24 -29.53
N VAL A 226 -0.53 17.07 -28.64
CA VAL A 226 -0.42 18.52 -28.86
C VAL A 226 0.56 18.82 -29.99
N ILE A 227 1.69 18.13 -30.06
CA ILE A 227 2.68 18.27 -31.13
C ILE A 227 2.05 17.93 -32.48
N ALA A 228 1.40 16.77 -32.60
CA ALA A 228 0.75 16.36 -33.85
C ALA A 228 -0.32 17.37 -34.31
N ASN A 229 -1.08 17.94 -33.38
CA ASN A 229 -2.06 18.98 -33.69
C ASN A 229 -1.41 20.29 -34.17
N LEU A 230 -0.31 20.71 -33.52
CA LEU A 230 0.45 21.89 -33.88
C LEU A 230 1.13 21.74 -35.25
N GLU A 231 1.66 20.57 -35.57
CA GLU A 231 2.25 20.27 -36.88
C GLU A 231 1.20 20.38 -37.99
N ALA A 232 0.03 19.76 -37.83
CA ALA A 232 -1.07 19.87 -38.79
C ALA A 232 -1.55 21.32 -38.94
N THR A 233 -1.61 22.09 -37.84
CA THR A 233 -1.97 23.51 -37.88
C THR A 233 -0.93 24.33 -38.62
N SER A 234 0.36 24.06 -38.38
CA SER A 234 1.49 24.72 -39.05
C SER A 234 1.50 24.44 -40.56
N GLU A 235 1.24 23.21 -40.97
CA GLU A 235 1.13 22.82 -42.39
C GLU A 235 -0.03 23.56 -43.07
N ASN A 236 -1.22 23.57 -42.45
CA ASN A 236 -2.39 24.28 -42.97
C ASN A 236 -2.16 25.80 -43.07
N LEU A 237 -1.50 26.40 -42.07
CA LEU A 237 -1.13 27.82 -42.11
C LEU A 237 -0.10 28.11 -43.20
N THR A 238 0.89 27.24 -43.38
CA THR A 238 1.90 27.39 -44.43
C THR A 238 1.27 27.26 -45.82
N ALA A 239 0.39 26.28 -46.03
CA ALA A 239 -0.35 26.12 -47.27
C ALA A 239 -1.27 27.32 -47.56
N SER A 240 -1.95 27.84 -46.54
CA SER A 240 -2.78 29.05 -46.66
C SER A 240 -1.93 30.28 -46.99
N ARG A 241 -0.73 30.40 -46.40
CA ARG A 241 0.21 31.50 -46.69
C ARG A 241 0.77 31.39 -48.10
N SER A 242 1.12 30.19 -48.56
CA SER A 242 1.58 29.90 -49.92
C SER A 242 0.53 30.34 -50.96
N ARG A 243 -0.75 30.02 -50.75
CA ARG A 243 -1.83 30.49 -51.65
C ARG A 243 -1.98 32.01 -51.73
N ILE A 244 -1.56 32.75 -50.69
CA ILE A 244 -1.66 34.21 -50.65
C ILE A 244 -0.39 34.88 -51.19
N GLN A 245 0.79 34.35 -50.83
CA GLN A 245 2.08 34.99 -51.09
C GLN A 245 2.77 34.45 -52.34
N ASP A 246 2.61 33.17 -52.66
CA ASP A 246 3.31 32.56 -53.79
C ASP A 246 2.58 32.91 -55.09
N ALA A 247 3.34 33.40 -56.07
CA ALA A 247 2.81 33.69 -57.39
C ALA A 247 2.58 32.39 -58.17
N ASP A 248 1.47 32.31 -58.87
CA ASP A 248 1.26 31.26 -59.86
C ASP A 248 2.18 31.51 -61.06
N PHE A 249 3.29 30.76 -61.12
CA PHE A 249 4.29 30.88 -62.18
C PHE A 249 3.69 30.72 -63.59
N ALA A 250 2.65 29.89 -63.75
CA ALA A 250 2.03 29.70 -65.05
C ALA A 250 1.30 30.98 -65.49
N ALA A 251 0.53 31.59 -64.59
CA ALA A 251 -0.18 32.83 -64.86
C ALA A 251 0.79 34.01 -65.08
N GLU A 252 1.82 34.14 -64.22
CA GLU A 252 2.77 35.24 -64.32
C GLU A 252 3.65 35.14 -65.57
N THR A 253 4.09 33.93 -65.95
CA THR A 253 4.84 33.71 -67.18
C THR A 253 3.98 34.04 -68.41
N ALA A 254 2.70 33.65 -68.42
CA ALA A 254 1.78 34.01 -69.51
C ALA A 254 1.58 35.53 -69.62
N ASN A 255 1.47 36.23 -68.48
CA ASN A 255 1.38 37.69 -68.46
C ASN A 255 2.68 38.35 -68.95
N LEU A 256 3.84 37.85 -68.52
CA LEU A 256 5.15 38.31 -68.97
C LEU A 256 5.32 38.10 -70.48
N THR A 257 5.01 36.91 -71.00
CA THR A 257 5.07 36.62 -72.45
C THR A 257 4.08 37.50 -73.22
N ARG A 258 2.86 37.70 -72.71
CA ARG A 258 1.90 38.64 -73.33
C ARG A 258 2.47 40.06 -73.37
N ALA A 259 3.08 40.54 -72.27
CA ALA A 259 3.69 41.85 -72.19
C ALA A 259 4.87 42.00 -73.16
N GLN A 260 5.72 40.98 -73.30
CA GLN A 260 6.82 40.94 -74.26
C GLN A 260 6.32 40.97 -75.71
N ILE A 261 5.30 40.17 -76.05
CA ILE A 261 4.67 40.18 -77.39
C ILE A 261 4.05 41.55 -77.68
N LEU A 262 3.36 42.16 -76.71
CA LEU A 262 2.79 43.51 -76.86
C LEU A 262 3.85 44.58 -77.04
N GLN A 263 4.98 44.50 -76.31
CA GLN A 263 6.11 45.41 -76.50
C GLN A 263 6.71 45.26 -77.91
N GLN A 264 6.92 44.03 -78.37
CA GLN A 264 7.47 43.77 -79.70
C GLN A 264 6.50 44.22 -80.82
N ALA A 265 5.21 43.92 -80.68
CA ALA A 265 4.18 44.39 -81.60
C ALA A 265 4.03 45.93 -81.58
N GLY A 266 4.12 46.56 -80.41
CA GLY A 266 4.10 48.01 -80.26
C GLY A 266 5.26 48.68 -80.99
N ILE A 267 6.46 48.12 -80.90
CA ILE A 267 7.65 48.58 -81.65
C ILE A 267 7.42 48.42 -83.17
N THR A 268 6.91 47.28 -83.63
CA THR A 268 6.64 47.04 -85.06
C THR A 268 5.55 47.97 -85.60
N ILE A 269 4.46 48.19 -84.85
CA ILE A 269 3.39 49.12 -85.24
C ILE A 269 3.90 50.56 -85.24
N LEU A 270 4.71 50.97 -84.26
CA LEU A 270 5.37 52.28 -84.29
C LEU A 270 6.29 52.43 -85.50
N ALA A 271 7.07 51.41 -85.85
CA ALA A 271 7.92 51.42 -87.03
C ALA A 271 7.10 51.55 -88.33
N GLN A 272 5.98 50.83 -88.43
CA GLN A 272 5.07 50.90 -89.57
C GLN A 272 4.34 52.24 -89.67
N ALA A 273 3.87 52.78 -88.54
CA ALA A 273 3.20 54.07 -88.47
C ALA A 273 4.15 55.24 -88.79
N ASN A 274 5.44 55.13 -88.43
CA ASN A 274 6.46 56.11 -88.81
C ASN A 274 6.88 56.00 -90.28
N ALA A 275 6.80 54.81 -90.89
CA ALA A 275 7.12 54.58 -92.31
C ALA A 275 5.97 54.96 -93.27
N GLN A 276 4.71 54.88 -92.82
CA GLN A 276 3.53 55.19 -93.63
C GLN A 276 3.53 56.62 -94.21
N PRO A 277 3.83 57.68 -93.44
CA PRO A 277 3.90 59.06 -93.95
C PRO A 277 4.99 59.23 -95.01
N GLN A 278 6.13 58.55 -94.88
CA GLN A 278 7.23 58.63 -95.85
C GLN A 278 6.84 58.04 -97.21
N ASN A 279 6.05 56.96 -97.22
CA ASN A 279 5.52 56.38 -98.46
C ASN A 279 4.46 57.28 -99.13
N VAL A 280 3.68 58.04 -98.35
CA VAL A 280 2.73 59.02 -98.88
C VAL A 280 3.46 60.23 -99.48
N LEU A 281 4.55 60.70 -98.87
CA LEU A 281 5.38 61.77 -99.43
C LEU A 281 6.11 61.36 -100.72
N ALA A 282 6.40 60.08 -100.93
CA ALA A 282 6.97 59.56 -102.18
C ALA A 282 5.96 59.50 -103.33
N LEU A 283 4.65 59.55 -103.05
CA LEU A 283 3.57 59.57 -104.04
C LEU A 283 3.10 60.98 -104.43
N LEU A 284 3.57 62.01 -103.71
CA LEU A 284 3.22 63.42 -103.93
C LEU A 284 4.38 64.24 -104.56
N GLN A 285 5.49 63.58 -104.89
CA GLN A 285 6.60 64.12 -105.69
C GLN A 285 6.63 63.44 -107.06
#